data_AF-A0A3R5UXD0-F1
#
_entry.id   AF-A0A3R5UXD0-F1
#
_cell.length_a   1.000
_cell.length_b   1.000
_cell.length_c   1.000
_cell.angle_alpha   90.00
_cell.angle_beta   90.00
_cell.angle_gamma   90.00
#
_symmetry.space_group_name_H-M   'P 1'
#
loop_
_entity.id
_entity.type
_entity.pdbx_description
1 polymer ?
#
loop_
_entity_poly.entity_id
_entity_poly.type
_entity_poly.pdbx_seq_one_letter_code
_entity_poly.pdbx_strand_id
1 'polypeptide(L)'
;MDKASLEIENFDILDGDVLMELDDFSKLLWVWINEDVLSVLPERPSIGSGSLQTDPVAEYKYIFFIHYFNLLMVHVLGHSLGKYRSFARRHLSDKNMRDFLTKKQSIQDILAKNLKNITVLNAIIRNFISKLMENGISTQRLDSSLDMHYLNAVSVVVPNIRKNTALRSHIIPLVIEDASLMGRLKRLFSK
;
A
#
# COMPACT_ATOMS: atom_id res chain seq x y z
N MET A 1 -16.01 5.83 -20.09
CA MET A 1 -15.28 4.58 -19.80
C MET A 1 -13.82 4.95 -19.77
N ASP A 2 -13.21 4.96 -18.58
CA ASP A 2 -11.82 5.35 -18.42
C ASP A 2 -10.88 4.28 -18.96
N LYS A 3 -9.86 4.68 -19.72
CA LYS A 3 -8.83 3.79 -20.27
C LYS A 3 -8.14 2.94 -19.20
N ALA A 4 -7.98 3.46 -17.98
CA ALA A 4 -7.41 2.73 -16.85
C ALA A 4 -8.31 1.57 -16.38
N SER A 5 -9.63 1.65 -16.61
CA SER A 5 -10.57 0.57 -16.28
C SER A 5 -10.44 -0.62 -17.24
N LEU A 6 -9.98 -0.37 -18.47
CA LEU A 6 -9.81 -1.37 -19.53
C LEU A 6 -8.56 -2.24 -19.37
N GLU A 7 -7.52 -1.79 -18.65
CA GLU A 7 -6.27 -2.57 -18.51
C GLU A 7 -6.35 -3.65 -17.42
N ILE A 8 -7.18 -3.48 -16.40
CA ILE A 8 -7.40 -4.51 -15.37
C ILE A 8 -8.49 -5.51 -15.80
N GLU A 9 -9.37 -5.12 -16.73
CA GLU A 9 -10.46 -5.99 -17.22
C GLU A 9 -9.97 -7.26 -17.93
N ASN A 10 -8.70 -7.34 -18.33
CA ASN A 10 -8.08 -8.53 -18.92
C ASN A 10 -7.24 -9.38 -17.95
N PHE A 11 -7.16 -9.03 -16.66
CA PHE A 11 -6.66 -9.97 -15.66
C PHE A 11 -7.83 -10.82 -15.16
N ASP A 12 -8.13 -11.86 -15.92
CA ASP A 12 -9.00 -12.94 -15.48
C ASP A 12 -8.46 -13.48 -14.15
N ILE A 13 -9.12 -13.10 -13.05
CA ILE A 13 -8.99 -13.78 -11.76
C ILE A 13 -9.74 -15.11 -11.93
N LEU A 14 -9.13 -16.03 -12.68
CA LEU A 14 -9.60 -17.40 -12.84
C LEU A 14 -9.00 -18.24 -11.72
N ASP A 15 -9.88 -18.87 -10.93
CA ASP A 15 -9.59 -20.05 -10.09
C ASP A 15 -8.20 -20.12 -9.43
N GLY A 16 -7.80 -19.05 -8.74
CA GLY A 16 -6.68 -19.09 -7.79
C GLY A 16 -5.30 -18.68 -8.32
N ASP A 17 -5.13 -18.40 -9.61
CA ASP A 17 -3.83 -17.98 -10.14
C ASP A 17 -3.79 -16.48 -10.46
N VAL A 18 -3.47 -15.67 -9.44
CA VAL A 18 -2.99 -14.32 -9.69
C VAL A 18 -1.50 -14.40 -10.06
N LEU A 19 -1.24 -14.22 -11.35
CA LEU A 19 0.11 -14.18 -11.93
C LEU A 19 0.86 -12.88 -11.63
N MET A 20 0.16 -11.84 -11.16
CA MET A 20 0.75 -10.55 -10.82
C MET A 20 1.49 -10.63 -9.47
N GLU A 21 2.74 -10.17 -9.45
CA GLU A 21 3.50 -10.00 -8.20
C GLU A 21 3.24 -8.62 -7.57
N LEU A 22 3.54 -8.49 -6.27
CA LEU A 22 3.35 -7.24 -5.53
C LEU A 22 4.21 -6.09 -6.11
N ASP A 23 5.37 -6.41 -6.66
CA ASP A 23 6.27 -5.45 -7.32
C ASP A 23 5.61 -4.86 -8.58
N ASP A 24 4.89 -5.65 -9.36
CA ASP A 24 4.19 -5.17 -10.55
C ASP A 24 2.93 -4.38 -10.20
N PHE A 25 2.20 -4.83 -9.18
CA PHE A 25 1.09 -4.07 -8.61
C PHE A 25 1.56 -2.68 -8.13
N SER A 26 2.71 -2.61 -7.46
CA SER A 26 3.32 -1.37 -6.98
C SER A 26 3.60 -0.37 -8.12
N LYS A 27 4.13 -0.85 -9.26
CA LYS A 27 4.37 -0.03 -10.46
C LYS A 27 3.04 0.49 -11.05
N LEU A 28 2.04 -0.38 -11.18
CA LEU A 28 0.72 0.00 -11.71
C LEU A 28 0.04 1.03 -10.81
N LEU A 29 0.07 0.81 -9.50
CA LEU A 29 -0.48 1.73 -8.50
C LEU A 29 0.18 3.12 -8.59
N TRP A 30 1.50 3.17 -8.81
CA TRP A 30 2.23 4.42 -8.99
C TRP A 30 1.80 5.17 -10.26
N VAL A 31 1.58 4.46 -11.38
CA VAL A 31 1.07 5.08 -12.62
C VAL A 31 -0.31 5.70 -12.37
N TRP A 32 -1.25 4.94 -11.80
CA TRP A 32 -2.61 5.43 -11.52
C TRP A 32 -2.62 6.63 -10.56
N ILE A 33 -1.79 6.61 -9.52
CA ILE A 33 -1.67 7.73 -8.59
C ILE A 33 -1.15 8.99 -9.31
N ASN A 34 -0.19 8.85 -10.22
CA ASN A 34 0.34 9.98 -10.99
C ASN A 34 -0.67 10.54 -12.00
N GLU A 35 -1.50 9.69 -12.61
CA GLU A 35 -2.49 10.11 -13.60
C GLU A 35 -3.72 10.75 -12.94
N ASP A 36 -4.26 10.13 -11.87
CA ASP A 36 -5.58 10.49 -11.33
C ASP A 36 -5.56 11.29 -10.01
N VAL A 37 -4.52 11.13 -9.18
CA VAL A 37 -4.58 11.53 -7.75
C VAL A 37 -3.61 12.66 -7.43
N LEU A 38 -2.42 12.66 -8.04
CA LEU A 38 -1.42 13.72 -7.86
C LEU A 38 -1.82 15.05 -8.52
N SER A 39 -2.76 15.02 -9.46
CA SER A 39 -3.40 16.21 -10.04
C SER A 39 -4.37 16.90 -9.06
N VAL A 40 -4.85 16.18 -8.03
CA VAL A 40 -5.87 16.62 -7.07
C VAL A 40 -5.30 16.84 -5.67
N LEU A 41 -4.00 16.62 -5.46
CA LEU A 41 -3.39 16.89 -4.18
C LEU A 41 -3.44 18.40 -3.88
N PRO A 42 -3.80 18.79 -2.64
CA PRO A 42 -3.76 20.17 -2.20
C PRO A 42 -2.37 20.77 -2.42
N GLU A 43 -2.34 22.07 -2.69
CA GLU A 43 -1.14 22.82 -3.11
C GLU A 43 0.13 22.38 -2.38
N ARG A 44 1.18 22.19 -3.19
CA ARG A 44 2.52 21.75 -2.81
C ARG A 44 2.97 22.44 -1.51
N PRO A 45 3.66 21.74 -0.59
CA PRO A 45 4.26 22.41 0.54
C PRO A 45 5.15 23.55 0.02
N SER A 46 5.02 24.73 0.63
CA SER A 46 5.91 25.86 0.40
C SER A 46 7.33 25.37 0.71
N ILE A 47 8.15 25.23 -0.34
CA ILE A 47 9.49 24.67 -0.25
C ILE A 47 10.30 25.58 0.70
N GLY A 48 10.48 25.12 1.94
CA GLY A 48 11.52 25.64 2.81
C GLY A 48 12.86 25.22 2.20
N SER A 49 13.72 26.19 1.95
CA SER A 49 15.08 25.99 1.46
C SER A 49 15.87 25.08 2.41
N GLY A 50 15.85 23.77 2.14
CA GLY A 50 16.42 22.76 3.03
C GLY A 50 17.00 21.57 2.27
N SER A 51 18.33 21.52 2.24
CA SER A 51 19.23 20.43 1.86
C SER A 51 19.14 19.83 0.43
N LEU A 52 20.26 19.96 -0.25
CA LEU A 52 20.66 19.52 -1.59
C LEU A 52 20.63 17.99 -1.89
N GLN A 53 19.73 17.18 -1.32
CA GLN A 53 19.82 15.70 -1.50
C GLN A 53 18.64 14.98 -2.16
N THR A 54 17.47 15.60 -2.31
CA THR A 54 16.34 14.99 -3.06
C THR A 54 15.47 16.07 -3.67
N ASP A 55 14.92 15.83 -4.87
CA ASP A 55 13.86 16.67 -5.44
C ASP A 55 12.66 16.67 -4.46
N PRO A 56 12.30 17.81 -3.83
CA PRO A 56 11.23 17.87 -2.83
C PRO A 56 9.88 17.42 -3.39
N VAL A 57 9.65 17.60 -4.69
CA VAL A 57 8.43 17.15 -5.36
C VAL A 57 8.42 15.63 -5.50
N ALA A 58 9.55 15.03 -5.90
CA ALA A 58 9.67 13.58 -5.96
C ALA A 58 9.48 12.94 -4.58
N GLU A 59 10.10 13.51 -3.54
CA GLU A 59 9.96 13.04 -2.17
C GLU A 59 8.51 13.12 -1.67
N TYR A 60 7.84 14.24 -1.89
CA TYR A 60 6.42 14.39 -1.56
C TYR A 60 5.55 13.33 -2.24
N LYS A 61 5.79 13.06 -3.53
CA LYS A 61 5.07 12.00 -4.25
C LYS A 61 5.36 10.61 -3.70
N TYR A 62 6.61 10.33 -3.33
CA TYR A 62 6.98 9.04 -2.70
C TYR A 62 6.31 8.85 -1.35
N ILE A 63 6.29 9.87 -0.50
CA ILE A 63 5.59 9.81 0.79
C ILE A 63 4.09 9.55 0.56
N PHE A 64 3.48 10.28 -0.37
CA PHE A 64 2.07 10.07 -0.72
C PHE A 64 1.81 8.62 -1.18
N PHE A 65 2.62 8.11 -2.10
CA PHE A 65 2.52 6.75 -2.60
C PHE A 65 2.65 5.71 -1.48
N ILE A 66 3.64 5.84 -0.61
CA ILE A 66 3.85 4.92 0.52
C ILE A 66 2.61 4.89 1.41
N HIS A 67 2.07 6.05 1.79
CA HIS A 67 0.89 6.09 2.65
C HIS A 67 -0.40 5.65 1.95
N TYR A 68 -0.51 5.86 0.65
CA TYR A 68 -1.62 5.34 -0.13
C TYR A 68 -1.57 3.80 -0.18
N PHE A 69 -0.40 3.23 -0.45
CA PHE A 69 -0.22 1.79 -0.49
C PHE A 69 -0.40 1.16 0.91
N ASN A 70 0.10 1.81 1.97
CA ASN A 70 -0.18 1.42 3.36
C ASN A 70 -1.69 1.29 3.64
N LEU A 71 -2.51 2.24 3.17
CA LEU A 71 -3.95 2.20 3.37
C LEU A 71 -4.57 0.95 2.73
N LEU A 72 -4.20 0.66 1.48
CA LEU A 72 -4.69 -0.52 0.77
C LEU A 72 -4.24 -1.82 1.46
N MET A 73 -2.97 -1.90 1.86
CA MET A 73 -2.41 -3.05 2.58
C MET A 73 -3.10 -3.29 3.92
N VAL A 74 -3.29 -2.24 4.72
CA VAL A 74 -4.01 -2.32 6.01
C VAL A 74 -5.43 -2.82 5.80
N HIS A 75 -6.10 -2.34 4.75
CA HIS A 75 -7.46 -2.77 4.42
C HIS A 75 -7.50 -4.25 4.01
N VAL A 76 -6.62 -4.67 3.11
CA VAL A 76 -6.50 -6.07 2.64
C VAL A 76 -6.21 -7.03 3.79
N LEU A 77 -5.32 -6.66 4.72
CA LEU A 77 -5.00 -7.46 5.90
C LEU A 77 -6.10 -7.47 6.97
N GLY A 78 -7.23 -6.80 6.72
CA GLY A 78 -8.39 -6.79 7.61
C GLY A 78 -8.17 -6.03 8.92
N HIS A 79 -7.20 -5.13 8.95
CA HIS A 79 -6.96 -4.23 10.07
C HIS A 79 -8.01 -3.11 10.12
N SER A 80 -8.20 -2.53 11.30
CA SER A 80 -9.07 -1.36 11.43
C SER A 80 -8.46 -0.14 10.73
N LEU A 81 -9.30 0.67 10.08
CA LEU A 81 -8.87 1.96 9.52
C LEU A 81 -8.29 2.90 10.59
N GLY A 82 -8.67 2.69 11.86
CA GLY A 82 -8.08 3.39 13.01
C GLY A 82 -6.57 3.15 13.15
N LYS A 83 -6.08 1.94 12.86
CA LYS A 83 -4.64 1.61 12.86
C LYS A 83 -3.90 2.49 11.85
N TYR A 84 -4.37 2.53 10.61
CA TYR A 84 -3.78 3.38 9.58
C TYR A 84 -3.84 4.87 9.94
N ARG A 85 -5.01 5.38 10.34
CA ARG A 85 -5.17 6.81 10.70
C ARG A 85 -4.23 7.22 11.83
N SER A 86 -4.07 6.37 12.84
CA SER A 86 -3.15 6.59 13.96
C SER A 86 -1.71 6.64 13.49
N PHE A 87 -1.31 5.72 12.60
CA PHE A 87 0.02 5.71 12.00
C PHE A 87 0.27 6.96 11.14
N ALA A 88 -0.59 7.23 10.16
CA ALA A 88 -0.48 8.40 9.28
C ALA A 88 -0.37 9.72 10.06
N ARG A 89 -1.11 9.89 11.17
CA ARG A 89 -1.01 11.10 12.01
C ARG A 89 0.33 11.29 12.70
N ARG A 90 1.02 10.21 13.06
CA ARG A 90 2.34 10.27 13.72
C ARG A 90 3.46 10.51 12.72
N HIS A 91 3.31 10.00 11.51
CA HIS A 91 4.39 9.92 10.52
C HIS A 91 4.28 10.94 9.39
N LEU A 92 3.14 11.60 9.18
CA LEU A 92 2.99 12.68 8.19
C LEU A 92 3.16 14.05 8.83
N SER A 93 4.20 14.78 8.43
CA SER A 93 4.45 16.16 8.84
C SER A 93 3.53 17.14 8.10
N ASP A 94 3.39 16.97 6.79
CA ASP A 94 2.54 17.81 5.95
C ASP A 94 1.07 17.73 6.37
N LYS A 95 0.50 18.89 6.72
CA LYS A 95 -0.87 18.96 7.24
C LYS A 95 -1.90 18.57 6.19
N ASN A 96 -1.73 19.02 4.95
CA ASN A 96 -2.72 18.83 3.91
C ASN A 96 -2.80 17.35 3.49
N MET A 97 -1.64 16.70 3.30
CA MET A 97 -1.54 15.28 3.04
C MET A 97 -2.09 14.47 4.22
N ARG A 98 -1.71 14.81 5.46
CA ARG A 98 -2.22 14.13 6.66
C ARG A 98 -3.73 14.25 6.79
N ASP A 99 -4.29 15.42 6.56
CA ASP A 99 -5.74 15.65 6.67
C ASP A 99 -6.48 14.87 5.57
N PHE A 100 -5.99 14.91 4.33
CA PHE A 100 -6.55 14.11 3.23
C PHE A 100 -6.53 12.61 3.53
N LEU A 101 -5.37 12.06 3.91
CA LEU A 101 -5.19 10.63 4.16
C LEU A 101 -5.81 10.16 5.49
N THR A 102 -6.24 11.06 6.38
CA THR A 102 -6.85 10.67 7.67
C THR A 102 -8.31 11.10 7.81
N LYS A 103 -8.86 11.82 6.83
CA LYS A 103 -10.29 12.18 6.76
C LYS A 103 -11.11 10.94 6.37
N LYS A 104 -12.17 10.69 7.15
CA LYS A 104 -13.03 9.50 6.98
C LYS A 104 -13.58 9.40 5.55
N GLN A 105 -14.14 10.50 5.03
CA GLN A 105 -14.70 10.53 3.68
C GLN A 105 -13.64 10.22 2.63
N SER A 106 -12.49 10.91 2.67
CA SER A 106 -11.39 10.69 1.73
C SER A 106 -10.90 9.23 1.73
N ILE A 107 -10.78 8.60 2.89
CA ILE A 107 -10.45 7.18 2.97
C ILE A 107 -11.53 6.32 2.31
N GLN A 108 -12.81 6.58 2.59
CA GLN A 108 -13.91 5.82 1.98
C GLN A 108 -13.93 5.98 0.46
N ASP A 109 -13.68 7.18 -0.05
CA ASP A 109 -13.61 7.46 -1.48
C ASP A 109 -12.43 6.75 -2.14
N ILE A 110 -11.24 6.76 -1.50
CA ILE A 110 -10.06 6.01 -1.97
C ILE A 110 -10.39 4.52 -2.05
N LEU A 111 -10.94 3.93 -0.98
CA LEU A 111 -11.26 2.50 -0.97
C LEU A 111 -12.33 2.13 -2.01
N ALA A 112 -13.38 2.94 -2.15
CA ALA A 112 -14.44 2.72 -3.13
C ALA A 112 -13.91 2.80 -4.57
N LYS A 113 -13.09 3.80 -4.90
CA LYS A 113 -12.46 3.93 -6.22
C LYS A 113 -11.50 2.77 -6.54
N ASN A 114 -10.91 2.17 -5.51
CA ASN A 114 -9.91 1.12 -5.67
C ASN A 114 -10.47 -0.29 -5.41
N LEU A 115 -11.79 -0.48 -5.44
CA LEU A 115 -12.39 -1.78 -5.11
C LEU A 115 -11.80 -2.93 -5.95
N LYS A 116 -11.65 -2.76 -7.26
CA LYS A 116 -11.00 -3.76 -8.15
C LYS A 116 -9.54 -4.00 -7.75
N ASN A 117 -8.78 -2.92 -7.51
CA ASN A 117 -7.36 -2.99 -7.14
C ASN A 117 -7.16 -3.68 -5.79
N ILE A 118 -8.07 -3.48 -4.84
CA ILE A 118 -8.08 -4.13 -3.53
C ILE A 118 -8.31 -5.62 -3.70
N THR A 119 -9.22 -6.04 -4.57
CA THR A 119 -9.44 -7.47 -4.87
C THR A 119 -8.19 -8.13 -5.43
N VAL A 120 -7.53 -7.47 -6.40
CA VAL A 120 -6.26 -7.96 -6.97
C VAL A 120 -5.19 -8.04 -5.88
N LEU A 121 -4.98 -6.96 -5.11
CA LEU A 121 -4.00 -6.92 -4.03
C LEU A 121 -4.27 -8.02 -2.98
N ASN A 122 -5.52 -8.24 -2.60
CA ASN A 122 -5.89 -9.32 -1.69
C ASN A 122 -5.47 -10.68 -2.22
N ALA A 123 -5.72 -10.95 -3.50
CA ALA A 123 -5.34 -12.22 -4.11
C ALA A 123 -3.81 -12.38 -4.23
N ILE A 124 -3.06 -11.31 -4.54
CA ILE A 124 -1.58 -11.31 -4.50
C ILE A 124 -1.08 -11.68 -3.10
N ILE A 125 -1.59 -11.02 -2.06
CA ILE A 125 -1.16 -11.26 -0.67
C ILE A 125 -1.55 -12.67 -0.21
N ARG A 126 -2.74 -13.16 -0.59
CA ARG A 126 -3.15 -14.55 -0.31
C ARG A 126 -2.23 -15.56 -0.96
N ASN A 127 -1.94 -15.41 -2.25
CA ASN A 127 -1.04 -16.31 -2.98
C ASN A 127 0.35 -16.33 -2.33
N PHE A 128 0.87 -15.15 -1.99
CA PHE A 128 2.14 -15.03 -1.29
C PHE A 128 2.14 -15.79 0.05
N ILE A 129 1.15 -15.52 0.92
CA ILE A 129 1.03 -16.19 2.23
C ILE A 129 0.86 -17.70 2.06
N SER A 130 0.01 -18.17 1.14
CA SER A 130 -0.17 -19.60 0.86
C SER A 130 1.15 -20.27 0.50
N LYS A 131 1.92 -19.68 -0.43
CA LYS A 131 3.26 -20.19 -0.80
C LYS A 131 4.22 -20.23 0.37
N LEU A 132 4.22 -19.23 1.26
CA LEU A 132 5.05 -19.26 2.46
C LEU A 132 4.65 -20.40 3.40
N MET A 133 3.35 -20.63 3.57
CA MET A 133 2.83 -21.72 4.40
C MET A 133 3.14 -23.10 3.82
N GLU A 134 2.99 -23.29 2.50
CA GLU A 134 3.35 -24.51 1.78
C GLU A 134 4.85 -24.83 1.89
N ASN A 135 5.69 -23.80 1.88
CA ASN A 135 7.13 -23.92 2.08
C ASN A 135 7.53 -24.12 3.56
N GLY A 136 6.57 -24.30 4.47
CA GLY A 136 6.84 -24.58 5.88
C GLY A 136 7.36 -23.39 6.68
N ILE A 137 7.15 -22.15 6.22
CA ILE A 137 7.52 -20.97 6.99
C ILE A 137 6.64 -20.88 8.23
N SER A 138 7.29 -20.84 9.41
CA SER A 138 6.61 -20.66 10.69
C SER A 138 5.75 -19.40 10.68
N THR A 139 4.56 -19.46 11.27
CA THR A 139 3.65 -18.32 11.42
C THR A 139 4.32 -17.08 12.04
N GLN A 140 5.27 -17.29 12.96
CA GLN A 140 6.09 -16.23 13.57
C GLN A 140 6.96 -15.44 12.59
N ARG A 141 7.26 -16.00 11.41
CA ARG A 141 8.08 -15.36 10.36
C ARG A 141 7.24 -14.71 9.27
N LEU A 142 5.94 -14.99 9.20
CA LEU A 142 5.06 -14.47 8.15
C LEU A 142 5.04 -12.94 8.12
N ASP A 143 4.96 -12.30 9.28
CA ASP A 143 4.98 -10.83 9.40
C ASP A 143 6.27 -10.25 8.81
N SER A 144 7.42 -10.80 9.20
CA SER A 144 8.72 -10.37 8.68
C SER A 144 8.87 -10.61 7.17
N SER A 145 8.34 -11.73 6.66
CA SER A 145 8.35 -12.02 5.23
C SER A 145 7.43 -11.08 4.44
N LEU A 146 6.27 -10.74 5.00
CA LEU A 146 5.32 -9.81 4.41
C LEU A 146 5.84 -8.37 4.43
N ASP A 147 6.45 -7.93 5.53
CA ASP A 147 7.13 -6.64 5.63
C ASP A 147 8.25 -6.52 4.59
N MET A 148 9.05 -7.56 4.42
CA MET A 148 10.11 -7.59 3.40
C MET A 148 9.54 -7.61 1.98
N HIS A 149 8.47 -8.37 1.73
CA HIS A 149 7.81 -8.39 0.43
C HIS A 149 7.22 -7.02 0.09
N TYR A 150 6.60 -6.36 1.06
CA TYR A 150 6.09 -5.01 0.91
C TYR A 150 7.21 -3.98 0.66
N LEU A 151 8.30 -4.05 1.43
CA LEU A 151 9.46 -3.18 1.23
C LEU A 151 10.10 -3.38 -0.16
N ASN A 152 10.17 -4.62 -0.64
CA ASN A 152 10.65 -4.92 -2.00
C ASN A 152 9.76 -4.25 -3.03
N ALA A 153 8.44 -4.41 -2.92
CA ALA A 153 7.48 -3.79 -3.82
C ALA A 153 7.54 -2.27 -3.80
N VAL A 154 7.68 -1.63 -2.64
CA VAL A 154 7.83 -0.17 -2.59
C VAL A 154 9.17 0.27 -3.22
N SER A 155 10.23 -0.55 -3.11
CA SER A 155 11.55 -0.21 -3.63
C SER A 155 11.67 -0.14 -5.14
N VAL A 156 10.72 -0.71 -5.89
CA VAL A 156 10.69 -0.58 -7.36
C VAL A 156 10.17 0.78 -7.82
N VAL A 157 9.47 1.51 -6.95
CA VAL A 157 8.91 2.85 -7.22
C VAL A 157 9.69 3.94 -6.49
N VAL A 158 10.03 3.70 -5.22
CA VAL A 158 10.72 4.67 -4.36
C VAL A 158 12.21 4.32 -4.30
N PRO A 159 13.07 5.00 -5.08
CA PRO A 159 14.48 4.69 -5.14
C PRO A 159 15.14 4.90 -3.78
N ASN A 160 16.14 4.07 -3.47
CA ASN A 160 16.92 4.12 -2.24
C ASN A 160 16.12 3.93 -0.93
N ILE A 161 14.83 3.56 -0.97
CA ILE A 161 14.04 3.41 0.27
C ILE A 161 14.70 2.44 1.26
N ARG A 162 15.36 1.38 0.79
CA ARG A 162 16.09 0.44 1.67
C ARG A 162 17.18 1.10 2.52
N LYS A 163 17.81 2.15 2.00
CA LYS A 163 18.90 2.89 2.66
C LYS A 163 18.40 4.17 3.34
N ASN A 164 17.28 4.72 2.90
CA ASN A 164 16.69 5.95 3.43
C ASN A 164 15.78 5.65 4.65
N THR A 165 16.31 5.88 5.86
CA THR A 165 15.57 5.69 7.12
C THR A 165 14.37 6.63 7.26
N ALA A 166 14.46 7.85 6.73
CA ALA A 166 13.35 8.81 6.77
C ALA A 166 12.17 8.30 5.95
N LEU A 167 12.39 7.86 4.71
CA LEU A 167 11.35 7.26 3.87
C LEU A 167 10.80 5.95 4.44
N ARG A 168 11.66 5.09 4.99
CA ARG A 168 11.20 3.84 5.67
C ARG A 168 10.33 4.10 6.87
N SER A 169 10.50 5.24 7.55
CA SER A 169 9.63 5.59 8.68
C SER A 169 8.17 5.77 8.28
N HIS A 170 7.88 5.92 6.99
CA HIS A 170 6.52 5.97 6.45
C HIS A 170 5.94 4.59 6.11
N ILE A 171 6.70 3.50 6.14
CA ILE A 171 6.17 2.14 5.93
C ILE A 171 5.49 1.65 7.21
N ILE A 172 4.22 1.27 7.12
CA ILE A 172 3.51 0.70 8.27
C ILE A 172 3.93 -0.76 8.47
N PRO A 173 4.31 -1.18 9.70
CA PRO A 173 4.54 -2.59 9.98
C PRO A 173 3.27 -3.41 9.75
N LEU A 174 3.41 -4.43 8.92
CA LEU A 174 2.36 -5.37 8.56
C LEU A 174 2.39 -6.52 9.56
N VAL A 175 1.32 -6.61 10.36
CA VAL A 175 1.29 -7.52 11.51
C VAL A 175 0.09 -8.44 11.39
N ILE A 176 0.33 -9.73 11.16
CA ILE A 176 -0.68 -10.78 11.17
C ILE A 176 -0.80 -11.31 12.62
N GLU A 177 -0.93 -10.42 13.62
CA GLU A 177 -0.94 -10.81 15.04
C GLU A 177 -2.16 -11.67 15.46
N ASP A 178 -1.94 -12.46 16.52
CA ASP A 178 -2.53 -13.76 16.84
C ASP A 178 -3.98 -13.79 17.38
N ALA A 179 -4.59 -12.66 17.75
CA ALA A 179 -5.93 -12.71 18.39
C ALA A 179 -7.09 -13.12 17.46
N SER A 180 -6.80 -13.34 16.18
CA SER A 180 -7.37 -14.46 15.44
C SER A 180 -6.61 -14.55 14.12
N LEU A 181 -5.39 -15.10 14.14
CA LEU A 181 -4.70 -15.48 12.90
C LEU A 181 -5.68 -16.27 12.01
N MET A 182 -6.41 -17.20 12.63
CA MET A 182 -7.51 -17.94 12.02
C MET A 182 -8.66 -17.05 11.52
N GLY A 183 -9.00 -15.95 12.19
CA GLY A 183 -10.11 -15.06 11.81
C GLY A 183 -9.74 -14.04 10.73
N ARG A 184 -8.46 -13.69 10.59
CA ARG A 184 -7.93 -12.87 9.49
C ARG A 184 -7.57 -13.72 8.28
N LEU A 185 -6.94 -14.88 8.47
CA LEU A 185 -6.80 -15.89 7.43
C LEU A 185 -8.19 -16.30 6.94
N LYS A 186 -9.14 -16.61 7.83
CA LYS A 186 -10.53 -16.88 7.42
C LYS A 186 -11.13 -15.73 6.62
N ARG A 187 -10.79 -14.46 6.88
CA ARG A 187 -11.25 -13.32 6.05
C ARG A 187 -10.56 -13.22 4.71
N LEU A 188 -9.25 -13.45 4.67
CA LEU A 188 -8.49 -13.53 3.41
C LEU A 188 -9.06 -14.67 2.55
N PHE A 189 -9.32 -15.83 3.16
CA PHE A 189 -9.76 -17.06 2.50
C PHE A 189 -11.28 -17.27 2.46
N SER A 190 -12.11 -16.39 3.04
CA SER A 190 -13.58 -16.47 2.93
C SER A 190 -14.02 -15.92 1.59
N LYS A 191 -14.80 -16.72 0.86
CA LYS A 191 -15.41 -16.40 -0.44
C LYS A 191 -16.23 -15.12 -0.40
#